data_AF-A0A672RGS6-F1
#
_entry.id   AF-A0A672RGS6-F1
#
_cell.length_a   1.000
_cell.length_b   1.000
_cell.length_c   1.000
_cell.angle_alpha   90.00
_cell.angle_beta   90.00
_cell.angle_gamma   90.00
#
_symmetry.space_group_name_H-M   'P 1'
#
loop_
_entity.id
_entity.type
_entity.pdbx_description
1 polymer ?
#
loop_
_entity_poly.entity_id
_entity_poly.type
_entity_poly.pdbx_seq_one_letter_code
_entity_poly.pdbx_strand_id
1 'polypeptide(L)'
;MSSTFVTLAEVLEARGGPLEEDEVWSLLLGSAESLLDLSYKGKTLTLKLGHNICNIITPASLLLSTTGMLAFKNCAMTDELCAFTAPEMLQGRTISTKLIIVYSLGMTLYWSVDYHLPQNQPIQLSDSLNCLLLSMCEDMAHRRANLNSILEVCESHHKASLLPPPNKVIKQLVEDVFQDSVKGNGASGETRRLSLDSELKQGNLYVFC
;
A
#
# COMPACT_ATOMS: atom_id res chain seq x y z
N MET A 1 -20.67 11.65 5.29
CA MET A 1 -19.23 11.84 5.54
C MET A 1 -18.52 11.51 4.24
N SER A 2 -17.89 12.48 3.58
CA SER A 2 -17.08 12.19 2.39
C SER A 2 -15.87 11.35 2.82
N SER A 3 -15.62 10.23 2.15
CA SER A 3 -14.41 9.43 2.38
C SER A 3 -13.22 10.16 1.76
N THR A 4 -12.33 10.68 2.61
CA THR A 4 -11.05 11.23 2.16
C THR A 4 -10.05 10.08 2.06
N PHE A 5 -9.35 10.01 0.93
CA PHE A 5 -8.26 9.07 0.71
C PHE A 5 -6.93 9.82 0.71
N VAL A 6 -5.93 9.19 1.31
CA VAL A 6 -4.53 9.59 1.22
C VAL A 6 -3.72 8.38 0.78
N THR A 7 -2.60 8.60 0.12
CA THR A 7 -1.67 7.56 -0.30
C THR A 7 -0.77 7.13 0.86
N LEU A 8 -0.23 5.91 0.81
CA LEU A 8 0.79 5.50 1.77
C LEU A 8 2.02 6.43 1.72
N ALA A 9 2.36 6.95 0.54
CA ALA A 9 3.41 7.97 0.40
C ALA A 9 3.12 9.23 1.22
N GLU A 10 1.90 9.78 1.15
CA GLU A 10 1.49 10.95 1.95
C GLU A 10 1.49 10.65 3.46
N VAL A 11 1.13 9.43 3.86
CA VAL A 11 1.22 9.00 5.27
C VAL A 11 2.67 9.02 5.77
N LEU A 12 3.58 8.44 4.99
CA LEU A 12 5.00 8.38 5.33
C LEU A 12 5.65 9.77 5.32
N GLU A 13 5.27 10.62 4.35
CA GLU A 13 5.74 12.00 4.27
C GLU A 13 5.28 12.83 5.47
N ALA A 14 4.00 12.75 5.84
CA ALA A 14 3.46 13.50 6.97
C ALA A 14 4.11 13.09 8.31
N ARG A 15 4.29 11.78 8.54
CA ARG A 15 4.89 11.27 9.78
C ARG A 15 6.41 11.45 9.83
N GLY A 16 7.07 11.59 8.68
CA GLY A 16 8.51 11.83 8.56
C GLY A 16 9.41 10.62 8.89
N GLY A 17 8.87 9.41 8.93
CA GLY A 17 9.60 8.19 9.34
C GLY A 17 8.92 6.90 8.87
N PRO A 18 9.52 5.73 9.16
CA PRO A 18 9.06 4.44 8.67
C PRO A 18 7.76 4.00 9.36
N LEU A 19 7.09 3.01 8.78
CA LEU A 19 6.03 2.29 9.47
C LEU A 19 6.57 1.40 10.59
N GLU A 20 5.77 1.22 11.62
CA GLU A 20 6.00 0.22 12.66
C GLU A 20 5.55 -1.17 12.20
N GLU A 21 6.13 -2.22 12.77
CA GLU A 21 5.83 -3.61 12.40
C GLU A 21 4.33 -3.95 12.50
N ASP A 22 3.65 -3.53 13.55
CA ASP A 22 2.21 -3.76 13.74
C ASP A 22 1.35 -3.07 12.68
N GLU A 23 1.80 -1.90 12.19
CA GLU A 23 1.17 -1.17 11.09
C GLU A 23 1.35 -1.92 9.77
N VAL A 24 2.53 -2.51 9.54
CA VAL A 24 2.81 -3.33 8.35
C VAL A 24 1.96 -4.59 8.34
N TRP A 25 1.83 -5.29 9.47
CA TRP A 25 0.93 -6.45 9.60
C TRP A 25 -0.51 -6.07 9.26
N SER A 26 -0.97 -4.94 9.81
CA SER A 26 -2.33 -4.44 9.59
C SER A 26 -2.58 -4.05 8.14
N LEU A 27 -1.63 -3.35 7.51
CA LEU A 27 -1.73 -2.98 6.10
C LEU A 27 -1.67 -4.19 5.18
N LEU A 28 -0.81 -5.18 5.48
CA LEU A 28 -0.70 -6.39 4.69
C LEU A 28 -1.98 -7.23 4.78
N LEU A 29 -2.55 -7.39 5.98
CA LEU A 29 -3.82 -8.07 6.18
C LEU A 29 -4.95 -7.38 5.40
N GLY A 30 -5.15 -6.07 5.63
CA GLY A 30 -6.19 -5.31 4.95
C GLY A 30 -6.01 -5.29 3.42
N SER A 31 -4.76 -5.26 2.94
CA SER A 31 -4.46 -5.31 1.51
C SER A 31 -4.80 -6.68 0.93
N ALA A 32 -4.44 -7.77 1.63
CA ALA A 32 -4.75 -9.11 1.20
C ALA A 32 -6.27 -9.36 1.11
N GLU A 33 -7.02 -8.92 2.13
CA GLU A 33 -8.50 -8.97 2.13
C GLU A 33 -9.09 -8.20 0.95
N SER A 34 -8.65 -6.96 0.74
CA SER A 34 -9.13 -6.10 -0.34
C SER A 34 -8.80 -6.65 -1.73
N LEU A 35 -7.60 -7.19 -1.91
CA LEU A 35 -7.16 -7.79 -3.18
C LEU A 35 -7.88 -9.12 -3.47
N LEU A 36 -8.19 -9.92 -2.46
CA LEU A 36 -9.00 -11.12 -2.62
C LEU A 36 -10.43 -10.75 -3.01
N ASP A 37 -11.06 -9.80 -2.32
CA ASP A 37 -12.40 -9.30 -2.66
C ASP A 37 -12.45 -8.75 -4.09
N LEU A 38 -11.43 -7.98 -4.50
CA LEU A 38 -11.25 -7.54 -5.88
C LEU A 38 -11.04 -8.70 -6.86
N SER A 39 -10.36 -9.79 -6.47
CA SER A 39 -10.24 -10.96 -7.33
C SER A 39 -11.56 -11.73 -7.48
N TYR A 40 -12.42 -11.74 -6.45
CA TYR A 40 -13.72 -12.41 -6.49
C TYR A 40 -14.74 -11.58 -7.29
N LYS A 41 -14.82 -10.27 -7.02
CA LYS A 41 -15.68 -9.31 -7.75
C LYS A 41 -15.15 -9.01 -9.16
N GLY A 42 -13.83 -8.99 -9.31
CA GLY A 42 -13.12 -8.73 -10.57
C GLY A 42 -13.37 -9.79 -11.63
N LYS A 43 -13.61 -11.06 -11.27
CA LYS A 43 -14.08 -12.07 -12.25
C LYS A 43 -15.35 -11.62 -13.00
N THR A 44 -16.19 -10.78 -12.38
CA THR A 44 -17.39 -10.20 -13.00
C THR A 44 -17.11 -8.91 -13.79
N LEU A 45 -16.07 -8.15 -13.45
CA LEU A 45 -15.70 -6.88 -14.09
C LEU A 45 -14.67 -7.02 -15.22
N THR A 46 -13.70 -7.92 -15.09
CA THR A 46 -12.72 -8.26 -16.15
C THR A 46 -13.43 -8.89 -17.36
N LEU A 47 -14.56 -9.59 -17.16
CA LEU A 47 -15.45 -10.04 -18.22
C LEU A 47 -16.21 -8.90 -18.91
N LYS A 48 -16.34 -7.71 -18.28
CA LYS A 48 -17.11 -6.57 -18.82
C LYS A 48 -16.26 -5.47 -19.45
N LEU A 49 -14.97 -5.35 -19.14
CA LEU A 49 -14.18 -4.14 -19.47
C LEU A 49 -12.88 -4.36 -20.24
N GLY A 50 -12.51 -5.58 -20.64
CA GLY A 50 -11.45 -5.83 -21.63
C GLY A 50 -10.03 -5.32 -21.31
N HIS A 51 -9.82 -4.62 -20.18
CA HIS A 51 -8.53 -4.10 -19.75
C HIS A 51 -7.92 -5.01 -18.69
N ASN A 52 -6.83 -5.67 -19.06
CA ASN A 52 -5.90 -6.30 -18.13
C ASN A 52 -5.19 -5.20 -17.33
N ILE A 53 -5.81 -4.71 -16.26
CA ILE A 53 -5.16 -3.77 -15.34
C ILE A 53 -4.11 -4.56 -14.57
N CYS A 54 -2.88 -4.53 -15.08
CA CYS A 54 -1.70 -4.94 -14.33
C CYS A 54 -1.43 -3.86 -13.30
N ASN A 55 -1.99 -4.02 -12.09
CA ASN A 55 -1.90 -3.01 -11.05
C ASN A 55 -0.61 -3.21 -10.25
N ILE A 56 0.44 -2.44 -10.57
CA ILE A 56 1.64 -2.39 -9.73
C ILE A 56 1.30 -1.55 -8.50
N ILE A 57 1.40 -2.15 -7.32
CA ILE A 57 1.21 -1.46 -6.05
C ILE A 57 2.51 -0.75 -5.69
N THR A 58 2.39 0.51 -5.31
CA THR A 58 3.45 1.40 -4.86
C THR A 58 2.95 2.23 -3.69
N PRO A 59 3.83 2.90 -2.92
CA PRO A 59 3.42 3.84 -1.89
C PRO A 59 2.46 4.91 -2.41
N ALA A 60 2.65 5.37 -3.65
CA ALA A 60 1.81 6.37 -4.28
C ALA A 60 0.47 5.82 -4.81
N SER A 61 0.32 4.49 -4.97
CA SER A 61 -0.87 3.88 -5.54
C SER A 61 -1.76 3.13 -4.52
N LEU A 62 -1.21 2.81 -3.34
CA LEU A 62 -1.95 2.31 -2.19
C LEU A 62 -2.65 3.47 -1.46
N LEU A 63 -3.98 3.47 -1.45
CA LEU A 63 -4.82 4.51 -0.85
C LEU A 63 -5.44 4.00 0.44
N LEU A 64 -5.38 4.82 1.48
CA LEU A 64 -5.94 4.60 2.81
C LEU A 64 -7.07 5.62 3.04
N SER A 65 -8.22 5.17 3.54
CA SER A 65 -9.36 6.05 3.82
C SER A 65 -9.53 6.38 5.31
N THR A 66 -10.19 7.50 5.58
CA THR A 66 -10.66 7.85 6.93
C THR A 66 -11.69 6.87 7.52
N THR A 67 -12.20 5.94 6.70
CA THR A 67 -13.10 4.86 7.12
C THR A 67 -12.36 3.55 7.42
N GLY A 68 -11.02 3.52 7.25
CA GLY A 68 -10.20 2.33 7.46
C GLY A 68 -10.21 1.34 6.29
N MET A 69 -10.56 1.81 5.09
CA MET A 69 -10.59 1.00 3.88
C MET A 69 -9.35 1.24 3.05
N LEU A 70 -8.97 0.22 2.27
CA LEU A 70 -7.90 0.33 1.28
C LEU A 70 -8.47 0.35 -0.13
N ALA A 71 -7.85 1.17 -0.97
CA ALA A 71 -8.10 1.20 -2.40
C ALA A 71 -6.77 1.23 -3.15
N PHE A 72 -6.81 0.85 -4.43
CA PHE A 72 -5.63 0.83 -5.27
C PHE A 72 -5.94 1.60 -6.56
N LYS A 73 -5.16 2.63 -6.86
CA LYS A 73 -5.24 3.34 -8.14
C LYS A 73 -4.17 2.81 -9.09
N ASN A 74 -4.40 2.96 -10.39
CA ASN A 74 -3.38 2.60 -11.38
C ASN A 74 -2.33 3.70 -11.46
N CYS A 75 -1.05 3.33 -11.59
CA CYS A 75 0.04 4.26 -11.85
C CYS A 75 0.49 4.14 -13.31
N ALA A 76 0.87 5.26 -13.92
CA ALA A 76 1.55 5.20 -15.21
C ALA A 76 2.93 4.55 -15.03
N MET A 77 3.38 3.78 -16.02
CA MET A 77 4.73 3.21 -16.00
C MET A 77 5.76 4.34 -16.07
N THR A 78 6.46 4.59 -14.97
CA THR A 78 7.58 5.54 -14.85
C THR A 78 8.86 4.80 -14.42
N ASP A 79 10.02 5.44 -14.56
CA ASP A 79 11.30 4.83 -14.16
C ASP A 79 11.36 4.48 -12.66
N GLU A 80 10.70 5.27 -11.82
CA GLU A 80 10.55 5.04 -10.36
C GLU A 80 9.76 3.76 -10.05
N LEU A 81 8.88 3.34 -10.95
CA LEU A 81 8.07 2.13 -10.81
C LEU A 81 8.92 0.85 -10.92
N CYS A 82 10.11 0.94 -11.52
CA CYS A 82 11.00 -0.21 -11.68
C CYS A 82 11.34 -0.87 -10.35
N ALA A 83 11.46 -0.09 -9.26
CA ALA A 83 11.76 -0.60 -7.92
C ALA A 83 10.64 -1.51 -7.36
N PHE A 84 9.40 -1.33 -7.81
CA PHE A 84 8.23 -2.08 -7.34
C PHE A 84 7.75 -3.12 -8.36
N THR A 85 8.41 -3.20 -9.51
CA THR A 85 8.00 -4.04 -10.62
C THR A 85 8.59 -5.45 -10.49
N ALA A 86 7.75 -6.47 -10.64
CA ALA A 86 8.21 -7.85 -10.60
C ALA A 86 9.21 -8.15 -11.72
N PRO A 87 10.29 -8.93 -11.48
CA PRO A 87 11.35 -9.15 -12.46
C PRO A 87 10.86 -9.71 -13.79
N GLU A 88 9.83 -10.56 -13.75
CA GLU A 88 9.22 -11.14 -14.94
C GLU A 88 8.55 -10.11 -15.87
N MET A 89 8.05 -8.98 -15.34
CA MET A 89 7.44 -7.92 -16.13
C MET A 89 8.51 -7.16 -16.93
N LEU A 90 9.64 -6.89 -16.29
CA LEU A 90 10.80 -6.26 -16.94
C LEU A 90 11.36 -7.16 -18.06
N GLN A 91 11.20 -8.47 -17.91
CA GLN A 91 11.58 -9.47 -18.92
C GLN A 91 10.51 -9.69 -20.00
N GLY A 92 9.40 -8.95 -19.98
CA GLY A 92 8.31 -9.07 -20.96
C GLY A 92 7.55 -10.40 -20.88
N ARG A 93 7.62 -11.13 -19.76
CA ARG A 93 6.94 -12.41 -19.58
C ARG A 93 5.52 -12.18 -19.06
N THR A 94 4.52 -12.76 -19.73
CA THR A 94 3.13 -12.72 -19.27
C THR A 94 2.92 -13.77 -18.17
N ILE A 95 3.15 -13.38 -16.92
CA ILE A 95 2.86 -14.19 -15.73
C ILE A 95 1.53 -13.73 -15.09
N SER A 96 0.97 -14.54 -14.19
CA SER A 96 -0.20 -14.24 -13.38
C SER A 96 -0.11 -12.84 -12.74
N THR A 97 -1.08 -11.97 -13.06
CA THR A 97 -1.23 -10.63 -12.48
C THR A 97 -1.27 -10.64 -10.95
N LYS A 98 -1.75 -11.72 -10.34
CA LYS A 98 -1.75 -11.89 -8.88
C LYS A 98 -0.35 -11.97 -8.29
N LEU A 99 0.58 -12.64 -8.96
CA LEU A 99 1.95 -12.78 -8.48
C LEU A 99 2.72 -11.47 -8.62
N ILE A 100 2.42 -10.69 -9.67
CA ILE A 100 2.94 -9.34 -9.86
C ILE A 100 2.46 -8.44 -8.71
N ILE A 101 1.16 -8.46 -8.42
CA ILE A 101 0.56 -7.68 -7.33
C ILE A 101 1.22 -8.03 -5.98
N VAL A 102 1.39 -9.32 -5.67
CA VAL A 102 2.05 -9.77 -4.44
C VAL A 102 3.47 -9.22 -4.33
N TYR A 103 4.26 -9.32 -5.41
CA TYR A 103 5.62 -8.77 -5.42
C TYR A 103 5.63 -7.27 -5.16
N SER A 104 4.83 -6.52 -5.93
CA SER A 104 4.78 -5.07 -5.82
C SER A 104 4.29 -4.58 -4.46
N LEU A 105 3.34 -5.31 -3.84
CA LEU A 105 2.90 -5.04 -2.47
C LEU A 105 4.03 -5.32 -1.46
N GLY A 106 4.77 -6.42 -1.61
CA GLY A 106 5.91 -6.74 -0.75
C GLY A 106 6.99 -5.66 -0.82
N MET A 107 7.37 -5.24 -2.04
CA MET A 107 8.32 -4.14 -2.24
C MET A 107 7.81 -2.81 -1.66
N THR A 108 6.51 -2.53 -1.79
CA THR A 108 5.88 -1.34 -1.20
C THR A 108 6.02 -1.33 0.31
N LEU A 109 5.79 -2.46 0.97
CA LEU A 109 5.90 -2.57 2.42
C LEU A 109 7.37 -2.53 2.89
N TYR A 110 8.30 -3.17 2.17
CA TYR A 110 9.73 -3.03 2.47
C TYR A 110 10.19 -1.57 2.39
N TRP A 111 9.78 -0.87 1.33
CA TRP A 111 10.09 0.54 1.18
C TRP A 111 9.53 1.38 2.34
N SER A 112 8.34 1.02 2.84
CA SER A 112 7.69 1.74 3.95
C SER A 112 8.40 1.59 5.30
N VAL A 113 9.06 0.45 5.55
CA VAL A 113 9.83 0.23 6.79
C VAL A 113 11.26 0.75 6.71
N ASP A 114 11.76 0.99 5.48
CA ASP A 114 13.06 1.61 5.21
C ASP A 114 12.97 3.15 5.07
N TYR A 115 11.76 3.70 5.07
CA TYR A 115 11.53 5.11 4.76
C TYR A 115 12.22 6.05 5.74
N HIS A 116 13.15 6.86 5.22
CA HIS A 116 13.98 7.79 6.00
C HIS A 116 14.76 7.15 7.16
N LEU A 117 15.04 5.84 7.11
CA LEU A 117 15.97 5.24 8.05
C LEU A 117 17.39 5.81 7.84
N PRO A 118 18.14 6.11 8.92
CA PRO A 118 19.54 6.48 8.80
C PRO A 118 20.34 5.38 8.10
N GLN A 119 21.24 5.74 7.18
CA GLN A 119 22.00 4.78 6.34
C GLN A 119 22.76 3.67 7.10
N ASN A 120 23.01 3.84 8.39
CA ASN A 120 23.73 2.88 9.24
C ASN A 120 22.81 2.07 10.17
N GLN A 121 21.49 2.26 10.09
CA GLN A 121 20.53 1.49 10.87
C GLN A 121 19.89 0.41 9.98
N PRO A 122 20.04 -0.88 10.32
CA PRO A 122 19.33 -1.91 9.61
C PRO A 122 17.83 -1.82 9.91
N ILE A 123 17.01 -2.19 8.94
CA ILE A 123 15.58 -2.42 9.13
C ILE A 123 15.40 -3.41 10.28
N GLN A 124 14.62 -3.04 11.29
CA GLN A 124 14.31 -3.88 12.44
C GLN A 124 12.92 -4.49 12.28
N LEU A 125 12.86 -5.68 11.69
CA LEU A 125 11.65 -6.50 11.62
C LEU A 125 11.85 -7.79 12.40
N SER A 126 10.77 -8.34 12.97
CA SER A 126 10.80 -9.72 13.43
C SER A 126 11.10 -10.68 12.28
N ASP A 127 11.72 -11.83 12.60
CA ASP A 127 11.96 -12.90 11.62
C ASP A 127 10.66 -13.31 10.92
N SER A 128 9.54 -13.28 11.64
CA SER A 128 8.24 -13.68 11.10
C SER A 128 7.77 -12.77 9.96
N LEU A 129 7.83 -11.45 10.15
CA LEU A 129 7.42 -10.48 9.13
C LEU A 129 8.44 -10.43 7.99
N ASN A 130 9.74 -10.44 8.31
CA ASN A 130 10.80 -10.42 7.31
C ASN A 130 10.71 -11.63 6.37
N CYS A 131 10.56 -12.85 6.92
CA CYS A 131 10.38 -14.06 6.09
C CYS A 131 9.13 -13.99 5.22
N LEU A 132 8.01 -13.46 5.73
CA LEU A 132 6.80 -13.28 4.93
C LEU A 132 7.02 -12.31 3.78
N LEU A 133 7.58 -11.13 4.03
CA LEU A 133 7.86 -10.14 3.00
C LEU A 133 8.88 -10.66 1.97
N LEU A 134 9.93 -11.37 2.40
CA LEU A 134 10.87 -12.04 1.48
C LEU A 134 10.15 -13.05 0.57
N SER A 135 9.22 -13.84 1.12
CA SER A 135 8.45 -14.81 0.33
C SER A 135 7.53 -14.14 -0.71
N MET A 136 7.10 -12.90 -0.47
CA MET A 136 6.35 -12.08 -1.44
C MET A 136 7.27 -11.50 -2.51
N CYS A 137 8.51 -11.19 -2.16
CA CYS A 137 9.52 -10.57 -3.03
C CYS A 137 10.43 -11.59 -3.74
N GLU A 138 10.06 -12.87 -3.78
CA GLU A 138 10.80 -13.88 -4.54
C GLU A 138 10.91 -13.52 -6.02
N ASP A 139 12.13 -13.51 -6.55
CA ASP A 139 12.42 -13.23 -7.96
C ASP A 139 11.78 -14.27 -8.89
N MET A 140 11.75 -15.52 -8.43
CA MET A 140 11.09 -16.60 -9.13
C MET A 140 9.60 -16.60 -8.81
N ALA A 141 8.78 -16.16 -9.77
CA ALA A 141 7.32 -16.08 -9.60
C ALA A 141 6.67 -17.37 -9.08
N HIS A 142 7.20 -18.56 -9.41
CA HIS A 142 6.66 -19.84 -8.94
C HIS A 142 7.01 -20.17 -7.48
N ARG A 143 8.00 -19.50 -6.88
CA ARG A 143 8.36 -19.61 -5.46
C ARG A 143 7.66 -18.57 -4.60
N ARG A 144 7.09 -17.54 -5.23
CA ARG A 144 6.42 -16.44 -4.57
C ARG A 144 5.18 -16.93 -3.83
N ALA A 145 5.00 -16.46 -2.61
CA ALA A 145 3.82 -16.75 -1.82
C ALA A 145 2.54 -16.33 -2.57
N ASN A 146 1.47 -17.09 -2.39
CA ASN A 146 0.18 -16.72 -2.97
C ASN A 146 -0.65 -15.91 -1.96
N LEU A 147 -1.63 -15.17 -2.46
CA LEU A 147 -2.40 -14.23 -1.64
C LEU A 147 -3.19 -14.91 -0.50
N ASN A 148 -3.65 -16.16 -0.69
CA ASN A 148 -4.36 -16.89 0.37
C ASN A 148 -3.40 -17.30 1.49
N SER A 149 -2.21 -17.82 1.16
CA SER A 149 -1.21 -18.14 2.19
C SER A 149 -0.76 -16.91 2.97
N ILE A 150 -0.66 -15.75 2.32
CA ILE A 150 -0.33 -14.49 2.98
C ILE A 150 -1.45 -14.09 3.96
N LEU A 151 -2.71 -14.17 3.52
CA LEU A 151 -3.87 -13.89 4.37
C LEU A 151 -3.86 -14.77 5.62
N GLU A 152 -3.66 -16.08 5.47
CA GLU A 152 -3.63 -17.05 6.58
C GLU A 152 -2.55 -16.70 7.62
N VAL A 153 -1.34 -16.35 7.17
CA VAL A 153 -0.23 -15.95 8.05
C VAL A 153 -0.59 -14.65 8.78
N CYS A 154 -1.10 -13.65 8.08
CA CYS A 154 -1.50 -12.37 8.67
C CYS A 154 -2.62 -12.52 9.70
N GLU A 155 -3.66 -13.31 9.40
CA GLU A 155 -4.74 -13.59 10.34
C GLU A 155 -4.23 -14.31 11.59
N SER A 156 -3.34 -15.29 11.41
CA SER A 156 -2.76 -16.04 12.52
C SER A 156 -1.94 -15.11 13.42
N HIS A 157 -1.12 -14.23 12.83
CA HIS A 157 -0.34 -13.24 13.57
C HIS A 157 -1.25 -12.24 14.30
N HIS A 158 -2.25 -11.66 13.63
CA HIS A 158 -3.18 -10.72 14.27
C HIS A 158 -3.88 -11.32 15.49
N LYS A 159 -4.30 -12.59 15.41
CA LYS A 159 -4.92 -13.32 16.53
C LYS A 159 -3.92 -13.57 17.67
N ALA A 160 -2.69 -13.97 17.35
CA ALA A 160 -1.67 -14.30 18.34
C ALA A 160 -1.12 -13.06 19.07
N SER A 161 -0.90 -11.97 18.33
CA SER A 161 -0.35 -10.71 18.83
C SER A 161 -1.42 -9.77 19.39
N LEU A 162 -2.71 -10.14 19.33
CA LEU A 162 -3.85 -9.34 19.77
C LEU A 162 -3.91 -7.96 19.10
N LEU A 163 -3.52 -7.89 17.82
CA LEU A 163 -3.50 -6.63 17.08
C LEU A 163 -4.93 -6.09 16.89
N PRO A 164 -5.10 -4.75 16.90
CA PRO A 164 -6.37 -4.16 16.52
C PRO A 164 -6.79 -4.57 15.10
N PRO A 165 -8.10 -4.51 14.79
CA PRO A 165 -8.58 -4.71 13.43
C PRO A 165 -7.87 -3.79 12.42
N PRO A 166 -7.52 -4.27 11.21
CA PRO A 166 -6.79 -3.47 10.21
C PRO A 166 -7.42 -2.10 9.95
N ASN A 167 -8.76 -2.04 9.85
CA ASN A 167 -9.47 -0.80 9.58
C ASN A 167 -9.25 0.27 10.67
N LYS A 168 -9.02 -0.13 11.93
CA LYS A 168 -8.71 0.80 13.01
C LYS A 168 -7.32 1.40 12.82
N VAL A 169 -6.34 0.58 12.46
CA VAL A 169 -4.95 1.04 12.22
C VAL A 169 -4.88 1.92 10.98
N ILE A 170 -5.50 1.49 9.88
CA ILE A 170 -5.58 2.28 8.63
C ILE A 170 -6.22 3.64 8.90
N LYS A 171 -7.32 3.65 9.67
CA LYS A 171 -7.97 4.91 10.04
C LYS A 171 -7.04 5.82 10.85
N GLN A 172 -6.31 5.26 11.83
CA GLN A 172 -5.36 6.03 12.64
C GLN A 172 -4.26 6.65 11.78
N LEU A 173 -3.65 5.86 10.90
CA LEU A 173 -2.62 6.33 9.95
C LEU A 173 -3.10 7.53 9.13
N VAL A 174 -4.37 7.50 8.69
CA VAL A 174 -4.97 8.59 7.90
C VAL A 174 -5.28 9.80 8.78
N GLU A 175 -5.78 9.60 10.00
CA GLU A 175 -6.08 10.69 10.93
C GLU A 175 -4.82 11.45 11.36
N ASP A 176 -3.68 10.77 11.52
CA ASP A 176 -2.41 11.37 11.91
C ASP A 176 -1.90 12.37 10.86
N VAL A 177 -2.07 12.07 9.57
CA VAL A 177 -1.75 12.99 8.45
C VAL A 177 -2.46 14.33 8.62
N PHE A 178 -3.73 14.32 9.04
CA PHE A 178 -4.51 15.55 9.21
C PHE A 178 -4.17 16.28 10.52
N GLN A 179 -3.70 15.60 11.56
CA GLN A 179 -3.35 16.24 12.83
C GLN A 179 -2.06 17.05 12.77
N ASP A 180 -1.07 16.63 11.97
CA ASP A 180 0.18 17.36 11.80
C ASP A 180 -0.01 18.71 11.09
N SER A 181 -1.02 18.81 10.23
CA SER A 181 -1.41 20.09 9.60
C SER A 181 -1.92 21.15 10.62
N VAL A 182 -2.38 20.73 11.80
CA VAL A 182 -2.91 21.64 12.85
C VAL A 182 -1.81 22.10 13.81
N LYS A 183 -0.76 21.29 14.03
CA LYS A 183 0.35 21.64 14.93
C LYS A 183 1.39 22.57 14.28
N GLY A 184 1.43 22.69 12.96
CA GLY A 184 2.35 23.55 12.21
C GLY A 184 2.06 25.07 12.25
N ASN A 185 0.90 25.51 12.77
CA ASN A 185 0.50 26.93 12.76
C ASN A 185 0.91 27.74 14.02
N GLY A 186 1.87 27.25 14.80
CA GLY A 186 2.30 27.88 16.06
C GLY A 186 3.53 28.79 16.00
N ALA A 187 4.25 28.89 14.88
CA ALA A 187 5.49 29.68 14.83
C ALA A 187 5.69 30.40 13.48
N SER A 188 5.59 31.73 13.55
CA SER A 188 6.12 32.75 12.64
C SER A 188 5.71 32.71 11.17
N GLY A 189 4.93 33.74 10.80
CA GLY A 189 4.36 33.90 9.48
C GLY A 189 5.36 34.30 8.40
N GLU A 190 5.07 33.83 7.19
CA GLU A 190 5.08 34.61 5.96
C GLU A 190 4.08 33.98 4.99
N THR A 191 3.18 34.82 4.48
CA THR A 191 2.10 34.42 3.58
C THR A 191 2.65 34.05 2.21
N ARG A 192 2.54 32.78 1.82
CA ARG A 192 2.35 32.42 0.40
C ARG A 192 1.06 31.62 0.27
N ARG A 193 -0.01 32.36 -0.05
CA ARG A 193 -1.16 31.81 -0.76
C ARG A 193 -0.64 31.19 -2.07
N LEU A 194 -0.60 29.86 -2.13
CA LEU A 194 -0.63 29.17 -3.40
C LEU A 194 -2.06 28.64 -3.57
N SER A 195 -2.79 29.34 -4.42
CA SER A 195 -4.12 28.97 -4.89
C SER A 195 -4.10 27.56 -5.47
N LEU A 196 -4.83 26.63 -4.86
CA LEU A 196 -5.31 25.44 -5.56
C LEU A 196 -6.67 25.77 -6.15
N ASP A 197 -6.66 26.24 -7.40
CA ASP A 197 -7.83 26.19 -8.26
C ASP A 197 -7.59 25.13 -9.35
N SER A 198 -8.53 24.18 -9.38
CA SER A 198 -9.02 23.38 -10.52
C SER A 198 -8.01 22.64 -11.41
N GLU A 199 -8.08 21.30 -11.40
CA GLU A 199 -8.75 20.53 -12.47
C GLU A 199 -8.77 19.03 -12.11
N LEU A 200 -9.91 18.60 -11.56
CA LEU A 200 -10.35 17.21 -11.64
C LEU A 200 -10.55 16.87 -13.12
N LYS A 201 -9.69 16.02 -13.69
CA LYS A 201 -10.01 15.27 -14.92
C LYS A 201 -9.75 13.78 -14.72
N GLN A 202 -10.85 13.05 -14.85
CA GLN A 202 -11.04 11.61 -15.07
C GLN A 202 -9.78 10.75 -15.20
N GLY A 203 -9.68 9.74 -14.34
CA GLY A 203 -8.83 8.57 -14.60
C GLY A 203 -8.75 7.58 -13.43
N ASN A 204 -9.79 6.75 -13.26
CA ASN A 204 -9.76 5.48 -12.50
C ASN A 204 -9.43 5.54 -11.00
N LEU A 205 -10.22 6.27 -10.23
CA LEU A 205 -10.31 6.07 -8.78
C LEU A 205 -11.42 5.04 -8.48
N TYR A 206 -11.04 3.80 -8.18
CA TYR A 206 -11.98 2.79 -7.68
C TYR A 206 -12.07 2.92 -6.16
N VAL A 207 -13.03 3.72 -5.69
CA VAL A 207 -13.42 3.82 -4.28
C VAL A 207 -14.57 2.84 -4.04
N PHE A 208 -14.42 1.91 -3.09
CA PHE A 208 -15.51 1.01 -2.70
C PHE A 208 -16.05 1.41 -1.31
N CYS A 209 -17.38 1.42 -1.17
CA CYS A 209 -18.12 1.52 0.09
C CYS A 209 -18.39 0.13 0.68
#